data_AF-A0A962MTC4-F1
#
_entry.id   AF-A0A962MTC4-F1
#
_cell.length_a   1.000
_cell.length_b   1.000
_cell.length_c   1.000
_cell.angle_alpha   90.00
_cell.angle_beta   90.00
_cell.angle_gamma   90.00
#
_symmetry.space_group_name_H-M   'P 1'
#
loop_
_entity.id
_entity.type
_entity.pdbx_description
1 polymer ?
#
loop_
_entity_poly.entity_id
_entity_poly.type
_entity_poly.pdbx_seq_one_letter_code
_entity_poly.pdbx_strand_id
1 'polypeptide(L)'
;MKSFSRSDHASWLSTWILVAVLGVSDAWAGGPPITDLGDGRYRLGEILIDKPARTFMLAGVMIKDEPPLEYLAVKKDGQKAYESIFALNTTATEFNIACILIGLQAEHAVLPEFHFDPNPVQGDPVKLEIEWERDGSVKTLAPEQLFLLDGKPTPAATWIYTGSVELSAGDYLAERSGTLIGFIHDQDSIIEHREGIGLGNFGSVQIDKSVAPPVGTVMRLTVTNATPRSGP
;
A
#
# COMPACT_ATOMS: atom_id res chain seq x y z
N MET A 1 14.21 -49.51 -2.56
CA MET A 1 13.15 -48.66 -3.17
C MET A 1 13.17 -47.31 -2.45
N LYS A 2 13.07 -46.24 -3.24
CA LYS A 2 13.59 -44.88 -2.96
C LYS A 2 12.90 -44.19 -1.76
N SER A 3 13.72 -43.53 -0.94
CA SER A 3 13.34 -42.55 0.08
C SER A 3 12.90 -41.23 -0.55
N PHE A 4 11.78 -40.67 -0.11
CA PHE A 4 11.37 -39.31 -0.47
C PHE A 4 12.02 -38.32 0.51
N SER A 5 12.91 -37.46 -0.01
CA SER A 5 13.52 -36.35 0.72
C SER A 5 12.53 -35.19 0.79
N ARG A 6 12.27 -34.68 2.00
CA ARG A 6 11.64 -33.39 2.25
C ARG A 6 12.73 -32.32 2.28
N SER A 7 12.87 -31.58 1.19
CA SER A 7 13.53 -30.28 1.14
C SER A 7 13.32 -29.74 -0.27
N ASP A 8 12.54 -28.66 -0.43
CA ASP A 8 12.64 -27.67 -1.51
C ASP A 8 11.46 -26.68 -1.43
N HIS A 9 11.47 -25.80 -0.42
CA HIS A 9 10.56 -24.64 -0.35
C HIS A 9 11.31 -23.34 -0.01
N ALA A 10 12.58 -23.24 -0.39
CA ALA A 10 13.35 -22.01 -0.25
C ALA A 10 14.29 -21.87 -1.45
N SER A 11 14.02 -20.92 -2.36
CA SER A 11 15.01 -20.19 -3.18
C SER A 11 14.45 -19.57 -4.48
N TRP A 12 13.38 -18.75 -4.46
CA TRP A 12 12.99 -18.02 -5.70
C TRP A 12 12.53 -16.57 -5.52
N LEU A 13 12.78 -15.94 -4.37
CA LEU A 13 12.62 -14.49 -4.19
C LEU A 13 13.76 -13.66 -4.83
N SER A 14 14.76 -14.31 -5.40
CA SER A 14 15.98 -13.69 -5.90
C SER A 14 15.98 -13.68 -7.42
N THR A 15 15.31 -12.68 -8.03
CA THR A 15 15.65 -11.99 -9.29
C THR A 15 14.36 -11.39 -9.85
N TRP A 16 13.97 -10.22 -9.34
CA TRP A 16 13.13 -9.30 -10.11
C TRP A 16 13.99 -8.09 -10.39
N ILE A 17 14.42 -7.98 -11.65
CA ILE A 17 15.00 -6.76 -12.18
C ILE A 17 13.98 -5.66 -11.92
N LEU A 18 14.42 -4.52 -11.35
CA LEU A 18 13.70 -3.26 -11.39
C LEU A 18 13.55 -2.88 -12.88
N VAL A 19 12.58 -3.47 -13.57
CA VAL A 19 12.23 -3.05 -14.91
C VAL A 19 11.37 -1.82 -14.70
N ALA A 20 11.98 -0.65 -14.88
CA ALA A 20 11.22 0.56 -15.12
C ALA A 20 10.44 0.36 -16.43
N VAL A 21 9.19 -0.08 -16.32
CA VAL A 21 8.27 -0.12 -17.47
C VAL A 21 7.76 1.30 -17.67
N LEU A 22 8.40 2.01 -18.60
CA LEU A 22 7.80 3.18 -19.23
C LEU A 22 6.83 2.68 -20.30
N GLY A 23 5.56 2.58 -19.94
CA GLY A 23 4.47 2.27 -20.86
C GLY A 23 3.24 3.09 -20.51
N VAL A 24 3.04 4.21 -21.19
CA VAL A 24 1.74 4.90 -21.19
C VAL A 24 0.83 4.11 -22.12
N SER A 25 -0.27 3.56 -21.60
CA SER A 25 -1.38 3.11 -22.44
C SER A 25 -2.64 3.87 -22.06
N ASP A 26 -3.06 4.77 -22.95
CA ASP A 26 -4.43 5.26 -23.03
C ASP A 26 -5.35 4.12 -23.51
N ALA A 27 -6.32 3.70 -22.68
CA ALA A 27 -7.50 2.98 -23.14
C ALA A 27 -8.68 3.09 -22.15
N TRP A 28 -9.87 3.30 -22.72
CA TRP A 28 -11.13 3.72 -22.12
C TRP A 28 -12.12 2.56 -21.81
N ALA A 29 -13.14 2.84 -20.99
CA ALA A 29 -14.53 2.32 -21.04
C ALA A 29 -14.81 0.80 -20.90
N GLY A 30 -13.91 0.07 -20.26
CA GLY A 30 -14.17 -1.25 -19.67
C GLY A 30 -13.38 -1.34 -18.38
N GLY A 31 -13.80 -2.14 -17.40
CA GLY A 31 -13.08 -2.31 -16.14
C GLY A 31 -11.58 -2.61 -16.35
N PRO A 32 -10.74 -2.41 -15.32
CA PRO A 32 -9.29 -2.41 -15.51
C PRO A 32 -8.82 -3.77 -16.07
N PRO A 33 -7.99 -3.77 -17.12
CA PRO A 33 -7.60 -4.99 -17.81
C PRO A 33 -6.77 -5.88 -16.89
N ILE A 34 -7.29 -7.06 -16.56
CA ILE A 34 -6.58 -8.08 -15.79
C ILE A 34 -5.97 -9.12 -16.74
N THR A 35 -4.69 -9.42 -16.55
CA THR A 35 -3.96 -10.46 -17.29
C THR A 35 -3.62 -11.61 -16.36
N ASP A 36 -4.01 -12.83 -16.71
CA ASP A 36 -3.59 -14.04 -16.00
C ASP A 36 -2.13 -14.37 -16.36
N LEU A 37 -1.29 -14.57 -15.34
CA LEU A 37 0.13 -14.93 -15.47
C LEU A 37 0.40 -16.41 -15.13
N GLY A 38 -0.65 -17.17 -14.77
CA GLY A 38 -0.56 -18.56 -14.35
C GLY A 38 -0.30 -18.75 -12.84
N ASP A 39 -0.63 -19.93 -12.33
CA ASP A 39 -0.42 -20.33 -10.92
C ASP A 39 -1.09 -19.40 -9.89
N GLY A 40 -2.23 -18.80 -10.25
CA GLY A 40 -2.93 -17.86 -9.38
C GLY A 40 -2.27 -16.48 -9.27
N ARG A 41 -1.39 -16.14 -10.22
CA ARG A 41 -0.74 -14.83 -10.34
C ARG A 41 -1.38 -14.02 -11.46
N TYR A 42 -1.52 -12.72 -11.23
CA TYR A 42 -2.19 -11.80 -12.15
C TYR A 42 -1.41 -10.50 -12.29
N ARG A 43 -1.60 -9.82 -13.42
CA ARG A 43 -1.24 -8.42 -13.59
C ARG A 43 -2.50 -7.58 -13.74
N LEU A 44 -2.60 -6.50 -12.98
CA LEU A 44 -3.66 -5.51 -13.05
C LEU A 44 -3.01 -4.13 -13.22
N GLY A 45 -3.05 -3.58 -14.42
CA GLY A 45 -2.19 -2.44 -14.77
C GLY A 45 -0.71 -2.78 -14.52
N GLU A 46 -0.05 -2.01 -13.64
CA GLU A 46 1.33 -2.24 -13.19
C GLU A 46 1.43 -3.07 -11.89
N ILE A 47 0.30 -3.48 -11.30
CA ILE A 47 0.25 -4.27 -10.07
C ILE A 47 0.46 -5.76 -10.40
N LEU A 48 1.44 -6.38 -9.73
CA LEU A 48 1.62 -7.84 -9.75
C LEU A 48 0.97 -8.45 -8.51
N ILE A 49 0.04 -9.38 -8.73
CA ILE A 49 -0.76 -10.00 -7.68
C ILE A 49 -0.41 -11.49 -7.61
N ASP A 50 -0.20 -12.00 -6.40
CA ASP A 50 -0.04 -13.42 -6.09
C ASP A 50 -1.11 -13.82 -5.07
N LYS A 51 -2.20 -14.44 -5.56
CA LYS A 51 -3.31 -14.85 -4.71
C LYS A 51 -2.93 -15.98 -3.74
N PRO A 52 -2.17 -17.02 -4.13
CA PRO A 52 -1.68 -18.03 -3.20
C PRO A 52 -0.88 -17.45 -2.01
N ALA A 53 -0.03 -16.46 -2.26
CA ALA A 53 0.72 -15.76 -1.23
C ALA A 53 -0.09 -14.65 -0.53
N ARG A 54 -1.28 -14.30 -1.06
CA ARG A 54 -2.16 -13.21 -0.61
C ARG A 54 -1.41 -11.87 -0.56
N THR A 55 -0.64 -11.60 -1.60
CA THR A 55 0.19 -10.40 -1.69
C THR A 55 0.08 -9.75 -3.07
N PHE A 56 0.27 -8.45 -3.12
CA PHE A 56 0.52 -7.75 -4.38
C PHE A 56 1.63 -6.72 -4.20
N MET A 57 2.21 -6.31 -5.31
CA MET A 57 3.34 -5.39 -5.34
C MET A 57 3.28 -4.47 -6.56
N LEU A 58 3.73 -3.24 -6.36
CA LEU A 58 3.72 -2.18 -7.37
C LEU A 58 4.85 -1.19 -7.11
N ALA A 59 5.28 -0.52 -8.18
CA ALA A 59 6.31 0.51 -8.10
C ALA A 59 5.72 1.87 -7.72
N GLY A 60 6.56 2.70 -7.10
CA GLY A 60 6.27 4.09 -6.79
C GLY A 60 7.53 4.92 -6.65
N VAL A 61 7.35 6.16 -6.26
CA VAL A 61 8.44 7.11 -6.01
C VAL A 61 8.18 7.88 -4.72
N MET A 62 9.23 8.13 -3.94
CA MET A 62 9.14 9.05 -2.81
C MET A 62 9.03 10.49 -3.32
N ILE A 63 7.98 11.20 -2.93
CA ILE A 63 7.69 12.55 -3.42
C ILE A 63 7.86 13.64 -2.36
N LYS A 64 7.85 13.28 -1.06
CA LYS A 64 7.90 14.24 0.04
C LYS A 64 8.50 13.64 1.30
N ASP A 65 9.29 14.44 2.03
CA ASP A 65 9.91 14.08 3.31
C ASP A 65 9.81 15.20 4.38
N GLU A 66 8.92 16.18 4.17
CA GLU A 66 8.73 17.34 5.04
C GLU A 66 7.25 17.54 5.39
N PRO A 67 6.90 18.02 6.59
CA PRO A 67 5.51 18.29 6.98
C PRO A 67 4.84 19.40 6.14
N PRO A 68 3.49 19.50 6.15
CA PRO A 68 2.56 18.55 6.75
C PRO A 68 2.52 17.23 5.96
N LEU A 69 2.30 16.13 6.67
CA LEU A 69 2.17 14.79 6.10
C LEU A 69 0.94 14.13 6.73
N GLU A 70 0.15 13.46 5.90
CA GLU A 70 -1.11 12.81 6.28
C GLU A 70 -1.24 11.40 5.68
N TYR A 71 -0.69 11.20 4.48
CA TYR A 71 -0.82 9.95 3.75
C TYR A 71 0.55 9.33 3.49
N LEU A 72 0.60 8.01 3.63
CA LEU A 72 1.74 7.23 3.20
C LEU A 72 1.82 7.23 1.68
N ALA A 73 0.69 7.02 1.00
CA ALA A 73 0.68 6.87 -0.44
C ALA A 73 -0.57 7.44 -1.11
N VAL A 74 -0.35 8.07 -2.26
CA VAL A 74 -1.37 8.46 -3.25
C VAL A 74 -1.08 7.77 -4.58
N LYS A 75 -2.07 7.74 -5.48
CA LYS A 75 -1.80 7.46 -6.88
C LYS A 75 -0.92 8.55 -7.48
N LYS A 76 -0.22 8.22 -8.56
CA LYS A 76 0.45 9.22 -9.40
C LYS A 76 -0.54 10.33 -9.79
N ASP A 77 -0.10 11.57 -9.64
CA ASP A 77 -0.87 12.80 -9.89
C ASP A 77 -2.14 12.97 -9.02
N GLY A 78 -2.24 12.24 -7.89
CA GLY A 78 -3.32 12.38 -6.91
C GLY A 78 -3.35 13.76 -6.24
N GLN A 79 -4.54 14.22 -5.85
CA GLN A 79 -4.76 15.59 -5.35
C GLN A 79 -4.03 15.85 -4.02
N LYS A 80 -3.80 14.80 -3.22
CA LYS A 80 -3.16 14.87 -1.90
C LYS A 80 -1.65 14.68 -1.93
N ALA A 81 -1.01 14.74 -3.11
CA ALA A 81 0.44 14.57 -3.24
C ALA A 81 1.26 15.57 -2.39
N TYR A 82 0.74 16.78 -2.14
CA TYR A 82 1.42 17.81 -1.36
C TYR A 82 1.54 17.49 0.14
N GLU A 83 0.86 16.44 0.62
CA GLU A 83 0.82 15.96 2.01
C GLU A 83 1.04 14.43 2.07
N SER A 84 1.58 13.83 1.00
CA SER A 84 1.81 12.39 0.86
C SER A 84 3.27 12.04 0.65
N ILE A 85 3.71 10.90 1.18
CA ILE A 85 5.13 10.48 1.12
C ILE A 85 5.47 9.83 -0.21
N PHE A 86 4.62 8.93 -0.71
CA PHE A 86 4.83 8.18 -1.95
C PHE A 86 3.74 8.44 -2.98
N ALA A 87 4.15 8.47 -4.26
CA ALA A 87 3.24 8.36 -5.39
C ALA A 87 3.40 6.99 -6.04
N LEU A 88 2.32 6.21 -6.13
CA LEU A 88 2.32 4.85 -6.67
C LEU A 88 1.81 4.81 -8.12
N ASN A 89 2.38 3.91 -8.93
CA ASN A 89 2.00 3.72 -10.33
C ASN A 89 0.74 2.86 -10.46
N THR A 90 -0.42 3.43 -10.10
CA THR A 90 -1.72 2.75 -10.13
C THR A 90 -2.85 3.78 -10.19
N THR A 91 -4.05 3.37 -10.58
CA THR A 91 -5.30 4.04 -10.17
C THR A 91 -5.73 3.58 -8.77
N ALA A 92 -6.63 4.32 -8.12
CA ALA A 92 -7.17 3.88 -6.82
C ALA A 92 -8.07 2.65 -6.98
N THR A 93 -8.79 2.60 -8.11
CA THR A 93 -9.62 1.47 -8.50
C THR A 93 -8.81 0.18 -8.66
N GLU A 94 -7.69 0.22 -9.40
CA GLU A 94 -6.79 -0.94 -9.53
C GLU A 94 -6.20 -1.36 -8.18
N PHE A 95 -5.80 -0.40 -7.34
CA PHE A 95 -5.26 -0.68 -6.02
C PHE A 95 -6.29 -1.39 -5.14
N ASN A 96 -7.54 -0.92 -5.12
CA ASN A 96 -8.61 -1.55 -4.35
C ASN A 96 -8.96 -2.95 -4.86
N ILE A 97 -9.02 -3.13 -6.19
CA ILE A 97 -9.25 -4.44 -6.78
C ILE A 97 -8.11 -5.40 -6.43
N ALA A 98 -6.85 -4.94 -6.40
CA ALA A 98 -5.72 -5.76 -5.94
C ALA A 98 -5.88 -6.19 -4.47
N CYS A 99 -6.34 -5.30 -3.58
CA CYS A 99 -6.69 -5.62 -2.20
C CYS A 99 -7.75 -6.74 -2.13
N ILE A 100 -8.84 -6.61 -2.91
CA ILE A 100 -9.90 -7.62 -2.97
C ILE A 100 -9.36 -8.96 -3.50
N LEU A 101 -8.50 -8.93 -4.53
CA LEU A 101 -7.95 -10.15 -5.14
C LEU A 101 -7.02 -10.93 -4.20
N ILE A 102 -6.37 -10.27 -3.23
CA ILE A 102 -5.61 -10.93 -2.15
C ILE A 102 -6.50 -11.35 -0.95
N GLY A 103 -7.82 -11.18 -1.08
CA GLY A 103 -8.83 -11.69 -0.16
C GLY A 103 -9.18 -10.74 0.99
N LEU A 104 -8.96 -9.44 0.83
CA LEU A 104 -9.41 -8.42 1.78
C LEU A 104 -10.89 -8.10 1.52
N GLN A 105 -11.66 -7.89 2.60
CA GLN A 105 -13.11 -7.73 2.56
C GLN A 105 -13.52 -6.40 3.21
N ALA A 106 -14.21 -5.55 2.45
CA ALA A 106 -14.62 -4.22 2.91
C ALA A 106 -15.77 -4.32 3.93
N GLU A 107 -16.50 -5.43 3.93
CA GLU A 107 -17.58 -5.74 4.86
C GLU A 107 -17.08 -5.91 6.30
N HIS A 108 -15.78 -6.15 6.48
CA HIS A 108 -15.15 -6.19 7.81
C HIS A 108 -14.80 -4.80 8.33
N ALA A 109 -14.88 -3.77 7.48
CA ALA A 109 -14.38 -2.45 7.80
C ALA A 109 -15.36 -1.62 8.63
N VAL A 110 -14.81 -0.87 9.59
CA VAL A 110 -15.46 0.30 10.19
C VAL A 110 -14.66 1.51 9.74
N LEU A 111 -15.23 2.25 8.80
CA LEU A 111 -14.63 3.45 8.20
C LEU A 111 -14.66 4.62 9.19
N PRO A 112 -13.73 5.58 9.05
CA PRO A 112 -13.85 6.85 9.75
C PRO A 112 -15.12 7.59 9.30
N GLU A 113 -15.75 8.34 10.20
CA GLU A 113 -16.95 9.12 9.89
C GLU A 113 -16.61 10.45 9.19
N PHE A 114 -15.41 10.97 9.42
CA PHE A 114 -14.91 12.22 8.88
C PHE A 114 -13.37 12.25 8.87
N HIS A 115 -12.79 13.20 8.13
CA HIS A 115 -11.35 13.43 8.10
C HIS A 115 -10.81 13.82 9.49
N PHE A 116 -9.77 13.12 9.96
CA PHE A 116 -9.24 13.12 11.34
C PHE A 116 -10.15 12.50 12.41
N ASP A 117 -11.03 11.57 12.05
CA ASP A 117 -11.78 10.79 13.06
C ASP A 117 -10.81 10.17 14.10
N PRO A 118 -10.93 10.45 15.41
CA PRO A 118 -10.02 9.90 16.41
C PRO A 118 -10.26 8.42 16.71
N ASN A 119 -11.35 7.83 16.22
CA ASN A 119 -11.68 6.44 16.51
C ASN A 119 -10.80 5.50 15.69
N PRO A 120 -10.23 4.45 16.30
CA PRO A 120 -9.47 3.47 15.56
C PRO A 120 -10.31 2.78 14.49
N VAL A 121 -9.78 2.72 13.26
CA VAL A 121 -10.42 1.99 12.17
C VAL A 121 -10.41 0.48 12.44
N GLN A 122 -11.39 -0.23 11.90
CA GLN A 122 -11.47 -1.69 11.98
C GLN A 122 -11.58 -2.26 10.57
N GLY A 123 -11.17 -3.51 10.38
CA GLY A 123 -11.12 -4.16 9.07
C GLY A 123 -10.11 -5.31 9.05
N ASP A 124 -9.84 -5.81 7.85
CA ASP A 124 -8.82 -6.84 7.66
C ASP A 124 -7.41 -6.25 7.88
N PRO A 125 -6.56 -6.89 8.71
CA PRO A 125 -5.19 -6.43 8.89
C PRO A 125 -4.35 -6.66 7.64
N VAL A 126 -3.49 -5.70 7.35
CA VAL A 126 -2.58 -5.68 6.22
C VAL A 126 -1.15 -5.50 6.73
N LYS A 127 -0.22 -6.24 6.14
CA LYS A 127 1.21 -5.97 6.27
C LYS A 127 1.68 -5.17 5.06
N LEU A 128 2.38 -4.08 5.31
CA LEU A 128 3.00 -3.24 4.29
C LEU A 128 4.53 -3.36 4.40
N GLU A 129 5.20 -3.44 3.25
CA GLU A 129 6.67 -3.41 3.15
C GLU A 129 7.08 -2.48 2.03
N ILE A 130 8.04 -1.59 2.30
CA ILE A 130 8.63 -0.67 1.33
C ILE A 130 10.05 -1.10 1.06
N GLU A 131 10.41 -1.16 -0.21
CA GLU A 131 11.73 -1.56 -0.65
C GLU A 131 12.32 -0.59 -1.67
N TRP A 132 13.61 -0.32 -1.56
CA TRP A 132 14.35 0.54 -2.47
C TRP A 132 15.83 0.18 -2.48
N GLU A 133 16.54 0.64 -3.51
CA GLU A 133 17.99 0.47 -3.58
C GLU A 133 18.71 1.58 -2.82
N ARG A 134 19.69 1.21 -1.99
CA ARG A 134 20.62 2.12 -1.33
C ARG A 134 22.00 1.47 -1.25
N ASP A 135 23.00 2.17 -1.79
CA ASP A 135 24.40 1.75 -1.78
C ASP A 135 24.62 0.34 -2.37
N GLY A 136 23.91 0.02 -3.47
CA GLY A 136 24.00 -1.28 -4.14
C GLY A 136 23.33 -2.44 -3.39
N SER A 137 22.54 -2.14 -2.35
CA SER A 137 21.77 -3.13 -1.58
C SER A 137 20.29 -2.76 -1.56
N VAL A 138 19.41 -3.77 -1.57
CA VAL A 138 17.98 -3.56 -1.33
C VAL A 138 17.78 -3.33 0.16
N LYS A 139 17.15 -2.21 0.50
CA LYS A 139 16.63 -1.92 1.84
C LYS A 139 15.15 -2.27 1.85
N THR A 140 14.70 -2.84 2.96
CA THR A 140 13.29 -3.18 3.21
C THR A 140 12.91 -2.61 4.57
N LEU A 141 11.74 -1.97 4.65
CA LEU A 141 11.24 -1.34 5.87
C LEU A 141 9.72 -1.54 6.00
N ALA A 142 9.19 -1.57 7.22
CA ALA A 142 7.76 -1.41 7.48
C ALA A 142 7.42 0.09 7.58
N PRO A 143 6.35 0.61 6.94
CA PRO A 143 6.15 2.05 6.80
C PRO A 143 6.18 2.86 8.09
N GLU A 144 5.73 2.30 9.21
CA GLU A 144 5.77 2.96 10.51
C GLU A 144 7.19 3.33 10.97
N GLN A 145 8.22 2.66 10.45
CA GLN A 145 9.60 2.99 10.77
C GLN A 145 10.08 4.28 10.08
N LEU A 146 9.31 4.83 9.13
CA LEU A 146 9.60 6.13 8.52
C LEU A 146 9.24 7.30 9.43
N PHE A 147 8.38 7.12 10.42
CA PHE A 147 7.79 8.26 11.13
C PHE A 147 8.51 8.58 12.44
N LEU A 148 8.68 9.87 12.67
CA LEU A 148 8.93 10.44 13.97
C LEU A 148 7.71 11.24 14.41
N LEU A 149 7.25 11.01 15.63
CA LEU A 149 6.27 11.85 16.31
C LEU A 149 6.98 12.59 17.45
N ASP A 150 6.97 13.92 17.40
CA ASP A 150 7.70 14.78 18.36
C ASP A 150 9.18 14.37 18.50
N GLY A 151 9.81 14.02 17.37
CA GLY A 151 11.22 13.62 17.28
C GLY A 151 11.52 12.19 17.77
N LYS A 152 10.50 11.36 18.04
CA LYS A 152 10.67 9.98 18.51
C LYS A 152 10.08 8.99 17.50
N PRO A 153 10.72 7.83 17.27
CA PRO A 153 10.17 6.78 16.42
C PRO A 153 8.76 6.39 16.86
N THR A 154 7.86 6.21 15.89
CA THR A 154 6.52 5.68 16.17
C THR A 154 6.59 4.18 16.50
N PRO A 155 5.67 3.66 17.32
CA PRO A 155 5.61 2.22 17.61
C PRO A 155 5.24 1.40 16.37
N ALA A 156 5.44 0.08 16.46
CA ALA A 156 4.95 -0.86 15.47
C ALA A 156 3.43 -0.67 15.25
N ALA A 157 3.00 -0.73 13.99
CA ALA A 157 1.63 -0.40 13.60
C ALA A 157 0.87 -1.61 13.10
N THR A 158 -0.46 -1.54 13.18
CA THR A 158 -1.35 -2.37 12.39
C THR A 158 -1.95 -1.50 11.30
N TRP A 159 -1.83 -1.94 10.05
CA TRP A 159 -2.52 -1.32 8.91
C TRP A 159 -3.81 -2.08 8.64
N ILE A 160 -4.87 -1.36 8.30
CA ILE A 160 -6.22 -1.87 8.18
C ILE A 160 -6.73 -1.56 6.79
N TYR A 161 -7.24 -2.57 6.09
CA TYR A 161 -7.99 -2.35 4.86
C TYR A 161 -9.39 -1.84 5.20
N THR A 162 -9.72 -0.67 4.68
CA THR A 162 -11.03 -0.01 4.83
C THR A 162 -11.81 0.05 3.52
N GLY A 163 -11.13 -0.05 2.37
CA GLY A 163 -11.74 -0.10 1.05
C GLY A 163 -12.18 1.25 0.47
N SER A 164 -12.14 2.34 1.27
CA SER A 164 -12.74 3.64 0.97
C SER A 164 -14.26 3.59 0.74
N VAL A 165 -14.87 4.73 0.43
CA VAL A 165 -16.32 4.87 0.23
C VAL A 165 -16.68 4.84 -1.25
N GLU A 166 -17.61 3.95 -1.59
CA GLU A 166 -18.36 4.02 -2.84
C GLU A 166 -19.59 4.92 -2.66
N LEU A 167 -19.69 5.96 -3.48
CA LEU A 167 -20.83 6.87 -3.55
C LEU A 167 -21.84 6.37 -4.60
N SER A 168 -22.94 7.11 -4.78
CA SER A 168 -23.94 6.78 -5.79
C SER A 168 -23.37 6.87 -7.22
N ALA A 169 -23.90 6.02 -8.11
CA ALA A 169 -23.57 6.00 -9.54
C ALA A 169 -22.10 5.66 -9.89
N GLY A 170 -21.41 4.91 -9.02
CA GLY A 170 -20.05 4.40 -9.29
C GLY A 170 -18.96 5.45 -9.07
N ASP A 171 -19.26 6.55 -8.38
CA ASP A 171 -18.25 7.50 -7.91
C ASP A 171 -17.52 6.89 -6.70
N TYR A 172 -16.19 6.80 -6.78
CA TYR A 172 -15.35 6.15 -5.78
C TYR A 172 -14.42 7.18 -5.17
N LEU A 173 -14.53 7.43 -3.85
CA LEU A 173 -13.85 8.55 -3.21
C LEU A 173 -12.33 8.51 -3.38
N ALA A 174 -11.72 7.34 -3.20
CA ALA A 174 -10.28 7.16 -3.40
C ALA A 174 -9.84 7.47 -4.83
N GLU A 175 -10.65 7.18 -5.86
CA GLU A 175 -10.31 7.52 -7.25
C GLU A 175 -10.39 9.03 -7.48
N ARG A 176 -11.38 9.68 -6.87
CA ARG A 176 -11.58 11.13 -6.98
C ARG A 176 -10.47 11.92 -6.30
N SER A 177 -10.07 11.55 -5.09
CA SER A 177 -8.98 12.23 -4.36
C SER A 177 -7.60 11.75 -4.78
N GLY A 178 -7.49 10.50 -5.20
CA GLY A 178 -6.24 9.82 -5.47
C GLY A 178 -5.56 9.25 -4.22
N THR A 179 -6.24 9.22 -3.08
CA THR A 179 -5.69 8.69 -1.82
C THR A 179 -5.69 7.17 -1.81
N LEU A 180 -4.59 6.56 -1.37
CA LEU A 180 -4.48 5.10 -1.28
C LEU A 180 -4.27 4.63 0.16
N ILE A 181 -3.29 5.21 0.85
CA ILE A 181 -2.90 4.78 2.20
C ILE A 181 -2.77 5.98 3.12
N GLY A 182 -3.69 6.13 4.06
CA GLY A 182 -3.69 7.14 5.10
C GLY A 182 -2.97 6.67 6.36
N PHE A 183 -2.20 7.55 7.00
CA PHE A 183 -1.81 7.35 8.38
C PHE A 183 -2.49 8.33 9.34
N ILE A 184 -3.25 9.28 8.82
CA ILE A 184 -4.40 9.89 9.49
C ILE A 184 -5.67 9.31 8.89
N HIS A 185 -6.77 9.35 9.64
CA HIS A 185 -8.02 8.77 9.20
C HIS A 185 -8.77 9.67 8.20
N ASP A 186 -9.13 9.10 7.04
CA ASP A 186 -9.91 9.75 6.00
C ASP A 186 -10.74 8.73 5.21
N GLN A 187 -11.99 9.08 4.91
CA GLN A 187 -12.95 8.23 4.19
C GLN A 187 -12.48 7.87 2.78
N ASP A 188 -11.58 8.66 2.22
CA ASP A 188 -11.03 8.44 0.89
C ASP A 188 -9.85 7.44 0.86
N SER A 189 -9.34 7.02 2.02
CA SER A 189 -8.23 6.06 2.10
C SER A 189 -8.71 4.62 1.94
N ILE A 190 -7.91 3.79 1.27
CA ILE A 190 -8.19 2.36 1.04
C ILE A 190 -7.58 1.50 2.15
N ILE A 191 -6.40 1.91 2.61
CA ILE A 191 -5.71 1.32 3.76
C ILE A 191 -5.38 2.44 4.74
N GLU A 192 -5.52 2.14 6.02
CA GLU A 192 -5.46 3.12 7.10
C GLU A 192 -4.53 2.61 8.22
N HIS A 193 -3.75 3.49 8.82
CA HIS A 193 -3.08 3.19 10.07
C HIS A 193 -4.14 3.05 11.18
N ARG A 194 -4.20 1.91 11.88
CA ARG A 194 -5.30 1.59 12.81
C ARG A 194 -5.65 2.70 13.81
N GLU A 195 -4.63 3.27 14.45
CA GLU A 195 -4.82 4.27 15.53
C GLU A 195 -4.69 5.72 15.03
N GLY A 196 -4.34 5.91 13.75
CA GLY A 196 -3.76 7.15 13.24
C GLY A 196 -2.42 7.55 13.87
N ILE A 197 -1.67 8.41 13.19
CA ILE A 197 -0.39 8.97 13.66
C ILE A 197 -0.54 10.49 13.71
N GLY A 198 -0.31 11.08 14.88
CA GLY A 198 -0.38 12.54 15.06
C GLY A 198 -1.80 13.13 15.01
N LEU A 199 -2.85 12.30 15.17
CA LEU A 199 -4.23 12.78 15.26
C LEU A 199 -4.38 13.82 16.38
N GLY A 200 -5.00 14.96 16.06
CA GLY A 200 -5.16 16.10 16.97
C GLY A 200 -3.90 16.97 17.13
N ASN A 201 -2.79 16.64 16.48
CA ASN A 201 -1.54 17.41 16.52
C ASN A 201 -1.01 17.66 15.10
N PHE A 202 -1.69 18.55 14.36
CA PHE A 202 -1.39 18.85 12.96
C PHE A 202 0.08 19.22 12.74
N GLY A 203 0.72 18.57 11.77
CA GLY A 203 2.12 18.83 11.40
C GLY A 203 3.18 18.25 12.36
N SER A 204 2.78 17.43 13.34
CA SER A 204 3.72 16.80 14.29
C SER A 204 4.48 15.60 13.75
N VAL A 205 3.96 14.98 12.69
CA VAL A 205 4.57 13.82 12.03
C VAL A 205 5.70 14.28 11.11
N GLN A 206 6.89 13.70 11.30
CA GLN A 206 8.08 13.94 10.50
C GLN A 206 8.59 12.64 9.91
N ILE A 207 9.40 12.73 8.85
CA ILE A 207 10.14 11.58 8.31
C ILE A 207 11.48 11.43 9.04
N ASP A 208 11.80 10.23 9.50
CA ASP A 208 13.14 9.85 9.90
C ASP A 208 14.05 9.74 8.67
N LYS A 209 14.71 10.87 8.34
CA LYS A 209 15.63 10.96 7.20
C LYS A 209 16.86 10.05 7.31
N SER A 210 17.13 9.44 8.47
CA SER A 210 18.24 8.50 8.62
C SER A 210 17.94 7.15 7.93
N VAL A 211 16.67 6.75 7.92
CA VAL A 211 16.20 5.48 7.34
C VAL A 211 15.43 5.66 6.04
N ALA A 212 14.80 6.81 5.81
CA ALA A 212 14.01 7.05 4.62
C ALA A 212 14.85 7.09 3.33
N PRO A 213 14.27 6.70 2.17
CA PRO A 213 14.86 7.03 0.89
C PRO A 213 14.95 8.57 0.70
N PRO A 214 15.84 9.08 -0.15
CA PRO A 214 15.73 10.45 -0.64
C PRO A 214 14.48 10.65 -1.51
N VAL A 215 13.93 11.86 -1.53
CA VAL A 215 12.89 12.24 -2.51
C VAL A 215 13.39 11.98 -3.94
N GLY A 216 12.52 11.44 -4.80
CA GLY A 216 12.83 10.98 -6.15
C GLY A 216 13.27 9.53 -6.24
N THR A 217 13.49 8.84 -5.11
CA THR A 217 13.87 7.43 -5.10
C THR A 217 12.71 6.55 -5.55
N VAL A 218 12.97 5.68 -6.52
CA VAL A 218 12.04 4.63 -6.94
C VAL A 218 12.00 3.56 -5.84
N MET A 219 10.79 3.17 -5.48
CA MET A 219 10.53 2.14 -4.48
C MET A 219 9.50 1.13 -4.98
N ARG A 220 9.43 -0.01 -4.29
CA ARG A 220 8.39 -1.01 -4.42
C ARG A 220 7.61 -1.04 -3.11
N LEU A 221 6.28 -0.95 -3.21
CA LEU A 221 5.39 -1.28 -2.11
C LEU A 221 4.93 -2.73 -2.27
N THR A 222 4.95 -3.50 -1.19
CA THR A 222 4.33 -4.83 -1.09
C THR A 222 3.22 -4.77 -0.05
N VAL A 223 2.05 -5.29 -0.43
CA VAL A 223 0.84 -5.33 0.40
C VAL A 223 0.45 -6.78 0.59
N THR A 224 0.35 -7.23 1.84
CA THR A 224 0.01 -8.62 2.17
C THR A 224 -1.17 -8.69 3.11
N ASN A 225 -2.15 -9.54 2.78
CA ASN A 225 -3.28 -9.80 3.65
C ASN A 225 -2.82 -10.60 4.88
N ALA A 226 -2.90 -9.98 6.04
CA ALA A 226 -2.42 -10.52 7.31
C ALA A 226 -3.53 -11.21 8.13
N THR A 227 -4.76 -11.30 7.62
CA THR A 227 -5.84 -12.05 8.29
C THR A 227 -5.40 -13.50 8.47
N PRO A 228 -5.51 -14.08 9.68
CA PRO A 228 -5.17 -15.48 9.91
C PRO A 228 -5.87 -16.38 8.89
N ARG A 229 -5.14 -17.33 8.30
CA ARG A 229 -5.79 -18.35 7.49
C ARG A 229 -6.67 -19.17 8.42
N SER A 230 -7.97 -19.22 8.15
CA SER A 230 -8.82 -20.27 8.72
C SER A 230 -8.16 -21.60 8.35
N GLY A 231 -7.79 -22.38 9.37
CA GLY A 231 -7.25 -23.71 9.17
C GLY A 231 -8.27 -24.59 8.42
N PRO A 232 -7.82 -25.66 7.73
CA PRO A 232 -8.72 -26.66 7.20
C PRO A 232 -9.57 -27.32 8.29
#